data_AF-A0A9E1MFT4-F1
#
_entry.id   AF-A0A9E1MFT4-F1
#
_cell.length_a   1.000
_cell.length_b   1.000
_cell.length_c   1.000
_cell.angle_alpha   90.00
_cell.angle_beta   90.00
_cell.angle_gamma   90.00
#
_symmetry.space_group_name_H-M   'P 1'
#
loop_
_entity.id
_entity.type
_entity.pdbx_description
1 polymer ?
#
loop_
_entity_poly.entity_id
_entity_poly.type
_entity_poly.pdbx_seq_one_letter_code
_entity_poly.pdbx_strand_id
1 'polypeptide(L)' 'GQVVEKVELFDVYKGAQIPEGKKSIAYAIAYRDPSKTLKDKDINKVHDKILRALEYKLGAQLREQ' A
#
# COMPACT_ATOMS: atom_id res chain seq x y z
N GLY A 1 0.28 8.37 8.18
CA GLY A 1 1.11 9.49 7.68
C GLY A 1 0.23 10.71 7.56
N GLN A 2 0.75 11.92 7.71
CA GLN A 2 -0.06 13.16 7.80
C GLN A 2 -1.00 13.41 6.60
N VAL A 3 -0.76 12.76 5.47
CA VAL A 3 -1.53 12.92 4.23
C VAL A 3 -2.36 11.68 3.85
N VAL A 4 -2.35 10.63 4.67
CA VAL A 4 -3.20 9.44 4.42
C VAL A 4 -4.57 9.71 5.02
N GLU A 5 -5.57 9.87 4.16
CA GLU A 5 -6.94 10.18 4.57
C GLU A 5 -7.73 8.89 4.85
N LYS A 6 -7.58 7.88 3.99
CA LYS A 6 -8.34 6.63 4.09
C LYS A 6 -7.51 5.43 3.65
N VAL A 7 -7.73 4.29 4.29
CA VAL A 7 -7.18 2.99 3.90
C VAL A 7 -8.32 1.99 3.91
N GLU A 8 -8.52 1.30 2.79
CA GLU A 8 -9.56 0.28 2.63
C GLU A 8 -8.94 -0.99 2.09
N LEU A 9 -9.31 -2.13 2.69
CA LEU A 9 -8.97 -3.42 2.13
C LEU A 9 -9.94 -3.68 0.97
N PHE A 10 -9.39 -3.76 -0.25
CA PHE A 10 -10.17 -3.90 -1.47
C PHE A 10 -10.41 -5.37 -1.81
N ASP A 11 -9.34 -6.18 -1.81
CA ASP A 11 -9.43 -7.58 -2.20
C ASP A 11 -8.42 -8.45 -1.44
N VAL A 12 -8.80 -9.71 -1.19
CA VAL A 12 -7.89 -10.75 -0.67
C VAL A 12 -7.89 -11.91 -1.64
N TYR A 13 -6.82 -12.01 -2.43
CA TYR A 13 -6.65 -13.07 -3.40
C TYR A 13 -5.79 -14.22 -2.83
N LYS A 14 -6.36 -15.43 -2.88
CA LYS A 14 -5.71 -16.70 -2.54
C LYS A 14 -5.97 -17.72 -3.66
N GLY A 15 -5.35 -17.51 -4.82
CA GLY A 15 -5.46 -18.44 -5.95
C GLY A 15 -4.15 -19.13 -6.29
N ALA A 16 -4.18 -20.01 -7.29
CA ALA A 16 -3.05 -20.89 -7.67
C ALA A 16 -1.75 -20.15 -8.05
N GLN A 17 -1.83 -18.86 -8.42
CA GLN A 17 -0.66 -18.03 -8.72
C GLN A 17 0.02 -17.48 -7.45
N ILE A 18 -0.53 -17.71 -6.26
CA ILE A 18 0.06 -17.31 -4.99
C ILE A 18 0.73 -18.53 -4.34
N PRO A 19 2.00 -18.44 -3.92
CA PRO A 19 2.68 -19.54 -3.26
C PRO A 19 1.91 -20.06 -2.04
N GLU A 20 1.97 -21.36 -1.80
CA GLU A 20 1.36 -21.96 -0.62
C GLU A 20 1.82 -21.27 0.67
N GLY A 21 0.86 -20.98 1.56
CA GLY A 21 1.11 -20.21 2.78
C GLY A 21 1.15 -18.68 2.60
N LYS A 22 1.03 -18.16 1.38
CA LYS A 22 0.92 -16.72 1.11
C LYS A 22 -0.51 -16.32 0.70
N LYS A 23 -0.82 -15.03 0.85
CA LYS A 23 -2.04 -14.38 0.36
C LYS A 23 -1.66 -13.05 -0.27
N SER A 24 -2.30 -12.70 -1.38
CA SER A 24 -2.19 -11.37 -1.97
C SER A 24 -3.33 -10.52 -1.44
N ILE A 25 -3.02 -9.30 -0.99
CA ILE A 25 -4.02 -8.38 -0.44
C ILE A 25 -3.88 -7.06 -1.18
N ALA A 26 -4.98 -6.57 -1.73
CA ALA A 26 -5.06 -5.26 -2.35
C ALA A 26 -5.62 -4.26 -1.34
N TYR A 27 -4.92 -3.14 -1.15
CA TYR A 27 -5.38 -2.02 -0.34
C TYR A 27 -5.56 -0.80 -1.23
N ALA A 28 -6.70 -0.12 -1.08
CA ALA A 28 -6.91 1.21 -1.61
C ALA A 28 -6.50 2.24 -0.55
N ILE A 29 -5.62 3.18 -0.92
CA ILE A 29 -5.16 4.24 -0.02
C ILE A 29 -5.49 5.59 -0.65
N ALA A 30 -6.30 6.38 0.04
CA ALA A 30 -6.63 7.74 -0.35
C ALA A 30 -5.64 8.70 0.33
N TYR A 31 -5.01 9.56 -0.47
CA TYR A 31 -4.10 10.59 -0.01
C TYR A 31 -4.76 11.96 -0.15
N ARG A 32 -4.77 12.74 0.93
CA ARG A 32 -5.25 14.11 0.91
C ARG A 32 -4.47 14.97 1.89
N ASP A 33 -4.19 16.20 1.46
CA ASP A 33 -3.67 17.25 2.30
C ASP A 33 -4.65 18.43 2.23
N PRO A 34 -5.14 18.95 3.38
CA PRO A 34 -6.12 20.04 3.38
C PRO A 34 -5.50 21.41 3.04
N SER A 35 -4.17 21.53 3.08
CA SER A 35 -3.45 22.79 2.91
C SER A 35 -2.84 22.94 1.52
N LYS A 36 -2.58 21.85 0.80
CA LYS A 36 -1.97 21.88 -0.53
C LYS A 36 -2.45 20.75 -1.45
N THR A 37 -2.36 20.99 -2.75
CA THR A 37 -2.44 19.91 -3.74
C THR A 37 -1.21 19.02 -3.64
N LEU A 38 -1.43 17.72 -3.44
CA LEU A 38 -0.36 16.72 -3.43
C LEU A 38 0.20 16.51 -4.84
N LYS A 39 1.52 16.46 -4.95
CA LYS A 39 2.20 16.04 -6.18
C LYS A 39 2.59 14.56 -6.07
N ASP A 40 2.84 13.92 -7.20
CA ASP A 40 3.27 12.53 -7.26
C ASP A 40 4.49 12.25 -6.36
N LYS A 41 5.43 13.19 -6.27
CA LYS A 41 6.61 13.08 -5.40
C LYS A 41 6.26 13.05 -3.92
N ASP A 42 5.24 13.79 -3.49
CA ASP A 42 4.77 13.78 -2.10
C ASP A 42 4.11 12.45 -1.77
N ILE A 43 3.25 11.96 -2.68
CA ILE A 43 2.54 10.68 -2.54
C ILE A 43 3.53 9.53 -2.53
N ASN A 44 4.44 9.46 -3.51
CA ASN A 44 5.42 8.38 -3.63
C ASN A 44 6.33 8.27 -2.40
N LYS A 45 6.72 9.38 -1.78
CA LYS A 45 7.51 9.35 -0.52
C LYS A 45 6.74 8.67 0.63
N VAL A 46 5.45 8.91 0.73
CA VAL A 46 4.62 8.29 1.79
C VAL A 46 4.30 6.85 1.43
N HIS A 47 4.03 6.58 0.15
CA HIS A 47 3.77 5.23 -0.35
C HIS A 47 4.98 4.32 -0.12
N ASP A 48 6.18 4.75 -0.50
CA ASP A 48 7.43 4.00 -0.28
C ASP A 48 7.69 3.72 1.21
N LYS A 49 7.40 4.69 2.09
CA LYS A 49 7.46 4.46 3.55
C LYS A 49 6.50 3.37 4.03
N ILE A 50 5.29 3.32 3.47
CA ILE A 50 4.31 2.28 3.80
C ILE A 50 4.82 0.92 3.32
N LEU A 51 5.32 0.83 2.08
CA LEU A 51 5.87 -0.40 1.52
C LEU A 51 7.05 -0.92 2.35
N ARG A 52 8.03 -0.06 2.68
CA ARG A 52 9.16 -0.46 3.54
C ARG A 52 8.73 -0.93 4.92
N ALA A 53 7.72 -0.29 5.52
CA ALA A 53 7.20 -0.71 6.82
C ALA A 53 6.49 -2.07 6.73
N LEU A 54 5.79 -2.35 5.64
CA LEU A 54 5.15 -3.65 5.39
C LEU A 54 6.19 -4.74 5.10
N GLU A 55 7.22 -4.44 4.33
CA GLU A 55 8.35 -5.34 4.08
C GLU A 55 9.07 -5.68 5.40
N TYR A 56 9.46 -4.67 6.18
CA TYR A 56 10.21 -4.88 7.42
C TYR A 56 9.40 -5.61 8.49
N LYS A 57 8.11 -5.29 8.65
CA LYS A 57 7.28 -5.86 9.72
C LYS A 57 6.64 -7.20 9.37
N LEU A 58 6.29 -7.41 8.11
CA LEU A 58 5.49 -8.56 7.67
C LEU A 58 6.19 -9.41 6.60
N GLY A 59 7.37 -9.01 6.12
CA GLY A 59 8.00 -9.64 4.96
C GLY A 59 7.17 -9.50 3.69
N ALA A 60 6.28 -8.50 3.64
CA ALA A 60 5.39 -8.30 2.51
C ALA A 60 6.17 -7.73 1.32
N GLN A 61 5.86 -8.21 0.12
CA GLN A 61 6.44 -7.72 -1.12
C GLN A 61 5.34 -7.06 -1.96
N LEU A 62 5.67 -5.92 -2.57
CA LEU A 62 4.80 -5.31 -3.56
C LEU A 62 4.73 -6.24 -4.78
N ARG A 63 3.53 -6.53 -5.26
CA ARG A 63 3.31 -7.25 -6.51
C ARG A 63 3.19 -6.23 -7.63
N GLU A 64 4.20 -6.12 -8.47
CA GLU A 64 4.12 -5.39 -9.73
C GLU A 64 3.36 -6.25 -10.75
N GLN A 65 2.39 -5.66 -11.47
CA GLN A 65 1.61 -6.30 -12.53
C GLN A 65 2.21 -5.99 -13.89
#